data_AF-A0A831ZCZ2-F1
#
_entry.id   AF-A0A831ZCZ2-F1
#
_cell.length_a   1.000
_cell.length_b   1.000
_cell.length_c   1.000
_cell.angle_alpha   90.00
_cell.angle_beta   90.00
_cell.angle_gamma   90.00
#
_symmetry.space_group_name_H-M   'P 1'
#
loop_
_entity.id
_entity.type
_entity.pdbx_description
1 polymer ?
#
loop_
_entity_poly.entity_id
_entity_poly.type
_entity_poly.pdbx_seq_one_letter_code
_entity_poly.pdbx_strand_id
1 'polypeptide(L)' 'MPKPPNDIKYAPTHEWAILEDDGIATIGISDFAQDQLGDIVFL' A
#
# COMPACT_ATOMS: atom_id res chain seq x y z
N MET A 1 12.48 -8.14 -8.13
CA MET A 1 11.23 -7.80 -7.41
C MET A 1 11.52 -7.98 -5.93
N PRO A 2 11.33 -6.96 -5.07
CA PRO A 2 11.55 -7.13 -3.64
C PRO A 2 10.52 -8.13 -3.12
N LYS A 3 10.97 -9.00 -2.21
CA LYS A 3 10.16 -10.06 -1.60
C LYS A 3 8.98 -9.40 -0.87
N PRO A 4 7.72 -9.79 -1.13
CA PRO A 4 6.62 -9.27 -0.34
C PRO A 4 6.87 -9.67 1.12
N PRO A 5 6.93 -8.72 2.07
CA PRO A 5 7.08 -9.07 3.47
C PRO A 5 5.90 -9.95 3.87
N ASN A 6 6.17 -10.97 4.68
CA ASN A 6 5.16 -11.96 5.11
C ASN A 6 3.98 -11.34 5.89
N ASP A 7 4.07 -10.05 6.26
CA ASP A 7 3.11 -9.34 7.10
C ASP A 7 2.37 -8.19 6.39
N ILE A 8 2.17 -8.28 5.07
CA ILE A 8 1.27 -7.35 4.37
C ILE A 8 -0.18 -7.58 4.82
N LYS A 9 -0.82 -6.54 5.32
CA LYS A 9 -2.26 -6.49 5.59
C LYS A 9 -2.97 -5.70 4.50
N TYR A 10 -4.11 -6.18 4.03
CA TYR A 10 -4.93 -5.53 3.01
C TYR A 10 -6.25 -5.02 3.61
N ALA A 11 -6.66 -3.82 3.20
CA ALA A 11 -7.97 -3.27 3.51
C ALA A 11 -8.95 -3.51 2.35
N PRO A 12 -10.26 -3.66 2.61
CA PRO A 12 -11.28 -3.78 1.57
C PRO A 12 -11.35 -2.55 0.63
N THR A 13 -10.83 -1.41 1.09
CA THR A 13 -10.77 -0.13 0.38
C THR A 13 -9.53 0.00 -0.53
N HIS A 14 -8.85 -1.12 -0.81
CA HIS A 14 -7.69 -1.22 -1.71
C HIS A 14 -6.39 -0.62 -1.18
N GLU A 15 -6.25 -0.42 0.12
CA GLU A 15 -4.97 -0.09 0.75
C GLU A 15 -4.26 -1.34 1.25
N TRP A 16 -2.95 -1.22 1.40
CA TRP A 16 -2.10 -2.19 2.05
C TRP A 16 -1.23 -1.53 3.10
N ALA A 17 -0.89 -2.28 4.15
CA ALA A 17 0.00 -1.83 5.20
C ALA A 17 1.07 -2.89 5.48
N ILE A 18 2.30 -2.44 5.68
CA ILE A 18 3.43 -3.22 6.18
C ILE A 18 3.80 -2.63 7.53
N LEU A 19 3.81 -3.44 8.58
CA LEU A 19 4.32 -3.05 9.89
C LEU A 19 5.79 -3.48 9.97
N GLU A 20 6.67 -2.52 10.13
CA GLU A 20 8.09 -2.76 10.35
C GLU A 20 8.34 -3.07 11.84
N ASP A 21 9.47 -3.73 12.14
CA ASP A 21 9.82 -4.18 13.49
C ASP A 21 10.04 -3.02 14.49
N ASP A 22 10.28 -1.80 14.00
CA ASP A 22 10.43 -0.58 14.79
C ASP A 22 9.09 0.07 15.20
N GLY A 23 7.97 -0.53 14.80
CA GLY A 23 6.63 -0.04 15.07
C GLY A 23 6.13 1.01 14.08
N ILE A 24 6.90 1.35 13.04
CA ILE A 24 6.46 2.22 11.94
C ILE A 24 5.68 1.37 10.93
N ALA A 25 4.53 1.90 10.51
CA ALA A 25 3.74 1.29 9.46
C ALA A 25 3.90 2.07 8.15
N THR A 26 4.27 1.37 7.08
CA THR A 26 4.20 1.88 5.70
C THR A 26 2.85 1.53 5.11
N ILE A 27 2.13 2.53 4.60
CA ILE A 27 0.80 2.36 4.00
C ILE A 27 0.87 2.78 2.53
N GLY A 28 0.23 2.01 1.64
CA GLY A 28 0.08 2.35 0.23
C GLY A 28 -1.27 1.94 -0.31
N ILE A 29 -1.56 2.36 -1.53
CA ILE A 29 -2.74 1.93 -2.29
C ILE A 29 -2.36 0.80 -3.26
N SER A 30 -3.32 -0.04 -3.64
CA SER A 30 -3.11 -1.12 -4.59
C SER A 30 -2.84 -0.61 -6.00
N ASP A 31 -2.20 -1.44 -6.81
CA ASP A 31 -1.96 -1.18 -8.24
C ASP A 31 -3.27 -0.92 -9.01
N PHE A 32 -4.37 -1.55 -8.60
CA PHE A 32 -5.70 -1.27 -9.15
C PHE A 32 -6.24 0.11 -8.76
N ALA A 33 -5.95 0.56 -7.54
CA ALA A 33 -6.41 1.84 -7.04
C ALA A 33 -5.65 3.02 -7.68
N GLN A 34 -4.35 2.90 -7.96
CA GLN A 34 -3.61 3.92 -8.72
C GLN A 34 -4.16 4.09 -10.14
N ASP A 35 -4.55 2.99 -10.81
CA ASP A 35 -5.02 3.01 -12.20
C ASP A 35 -6.42 3.66 -12.32
N GLN A 36 -7.21 3.61 -11.24
CA GLN A 36 -8.53 4.26 -11.18
C GLN A 36 -8.48 5.75 -10.82
N LEU A 37 -7.36 6.26 -10.28
CA LEU A 37 -7.24 7.66 -9.87
C LEU A 37 -7.03 8.62 -11.06
N GLY A 38 -6.58 8.13 -12.22
CA GLY A 38 -6.14 9.00 -13.31
C GLY A 38 -4.89 9.82 -12.95
N ASP A 39 -4.53 10.83 -13.73
CA ASP A 39 -3.37 11.69 -13.43
C ASP A 39 -3.51 12.28 -12.01
N ILE A 40 -2.58 11.91 -11.12
CA ILE A 40 -2.53 12.38 -9.73
C ILE A 40 -2.32 13.90 -9.76
N VAL A 41 -3.39 14.67 -9.59
CA VAL A 41 -3.34 16.14 -9.66
C VAL A 41 -3.03 16.83 -8.32
N PHE A 42 -2.82 16.08 -7.23
CA PHE A 42 -2.40 16.68 -5.94
C PHE A 42 -1.79 15.66 -4.95
N LEU A 43 -0.72 16.05 -4.26
CA LEU A 43 -0.09 15.30 -3.14
C LEU A 43 0.29 16.24 -1.99
#